data_AF-A0A432WD08-F1
#
_entry.id   AF-A0A432WD08-F1
#
_cell.length_a   1.000
_cell.length_b   1.000
_cell.length_c   1.000
_cell.angle_alpha   90.00
_cell.angle_beta   90.00
_cell.angle_gamma   90.00
#
_symmetry.space_group_name_H-M   'P 1'
#
loop_
_entity.id
_entity.type
_entity.pdbx_description
1 polymer ?
#
loop_
_entity_poly.entity_id
_entity_poly.type
_entity_poly.pdbx_seq_one_letter_code
_entity_poly.pdbx_strand_id
1 'polypeptide(L)'
;MKKVVLAASAVLLAFSVAACSGNSSPEDQMLQEMESFVADVEALTERESVCLSEMEAVFTDGSEKFMALAQELELSDSDELSEEQQARLEAFEQRMMEAGIELQQKADYNC
;
A
#
# COMPACT_ATOMS: atom_id res chain seq x y z
N MET A 1 1.09 -35.53 -18.71
CA MET A 1 0.35 -34.40 -19.33
C MET A 1 -1.06 -34.39 -18.76
N LYS A 2 -1.50 -33.24 -18.21
CA LYS A 2 -2.89 -32.69 -18.15
C LYS A 2 -4.02 -33.70 -17.86
N LYS A 3 -4.93 -33.57 -16.88
CA LYS A 3 -5.48 -32.45 -16.10
C LYS A 3 -6.51 -33.08 -15.12
N VAL A 4 -6.63 -32.52 -13.91
CA VAL A 4 -7.87 -32.11 -13.18
C VAL A 4 -9.01 -33.15 -13.11
N VAL A 5 -9.60 -33.47 -11.95
CA VAL A 5 -10.83 -32.81 -11.47
C VAL A 5 -11.36 -33.48 -10.18
N LEU A 6 -11.62 -32.63 -9.17
CA LEU A 6 -12.65 -32.66 -8.11
C LEU A 6 -12.77 -33.84 -7.11
N ALA A 7 -12.57 -33.49 -5.83
CA ALA A 7 -13.44 -33.73 -4.66
C ALA A 7 -12.55 -33.64 -3.40
N ALA A 8 -12.87 -32.97 -2.30
CA ALA A 8 -14.15 -32.57 -1.78
C ALA A 8 -13.98 -31.38 -0.81
N SER A 9 -14.94 -30.47 -0.87
CA SER A 9 -15.24 -29.47 0.14
C SER A 9 -15.48 -30.11 1.50
N ALA A 10 -14.97 -29.50 2.58
CA ALA A 10 -15.63 -29.30 3.88
C ALA A 10 -14.62 -29.16 5.03
N VAL A 11 -14.26 -27.92 5.39
CA VAL A 11 -14.46 -27.40 6.75
C VAL A 11 -14.73 -25.91 6.60
N LEU A 12 -15.98 -25.59 6.28
CA LEU A 12 -16.55 -24.28 6.61
C LEU A 12 -16.90 -24.32 8.10
N LEU A 13 -16.67 -23.19 8.76
CA LEU A 13 -17.27 -22.81 10.05
C LEU A 13 -16.69 -23.48 11.30
N ALA A 14 -15.49 -23.04 11.69
CA ALA A 14 -15.21 -22.83 13.10
C ALA A 14 -15.28 -21.32 13.38
N PHE A 15 -16.44 -20.90 13.88
CA PHE A 15 -16.66 -19.76 14.78
C PHE A 15 -15.92 -18.47 14.44
N SER A 16 -16.54 -17.59 13.65
CA SER A 16 -17.31 -16.46 14.18
C SER A 16 -16.53 -15.56 15.14
N VAL A 17 -16.18 -14.39 14.59
CA VAL A 17 -16.24 -13.12 15.30
C VAL A 17 -15.21 -12.98 16.42
N ALA A 18 -13.96 -12.79 16.02
CA ALA A 18 -13.16 -11.73 16.60
C ALA A 18 -13.40 -10.42 15.82
N ALA A 19 -14.66 -10.06 15.56
CA ALA A 19 -15.01 -8.66 15.34
C ALA A 19 -15.37 -8.12 16.72
N CYS A 20 -14.39 -7.57 17.42
CA CYS A 20 -14.51 -6.57 18.50
C CYS A 20 -13.16 -6.40 19.22
N SER A 21 -12.09 -6.12 18.48
CA SER A 21 -11.03 -5.26 18.99
C SER A 21 -10.68 -4.34 17.83
N GLY A 22 -11.04 -3.06 17.94
CA GLY A 22 -10.80 -2.04 16.92
C GLY A 22 -9.32 -1.73 16.79
N ASN A 23 -8.56 -2.68 16.26
CA ASN A 23 -7.19 -2.53 15.81
C ASN A 23 -7.13 -3.26 14.46
N SER A 24 -7.02 -2.50 13.37
CA SER A 24 -6.64 -3.01 12.06
C SER A 24 -5.41 -3.91 12.19
N SER A 25 -5.30 -4.97 11.37
CA SER A 25 -4.11 -5.81 11.40
C SER A 25 -2.86 -4.94 11.14
N PRO A 26 -1.66 -5.35 11.58
CA PRO A 26 -0.41 -4.68 11.22
C PRO A 26 -0.31 -4.35 9.72
N GLU A 27 -0.69 -5.29 8.87
CA GLU A 27 -0.71 -5.16 7.42
C GLU A 27 -1.76 -4.12 6.96
N ASP A 28 -2.93 -4.09 7.59
CA ASP A 28 -3.95 -3.07 7.30
C ASP A 28 -3.48 -1.66 7.67
N GLN A 29 -2.74 -1.52 8.77
CA GLN A 29 -2.16 -0.24 9.19
C GLN A 29 -1.08 0.20 8.19
N MET A 30 -0.21 -0.71 7.75
CA MET A 30 0.75 -0.41 6.70
C MET A 30 0.05 0.02 5.40
N LEU A 31 -0.95 -0.73 4.94
CA LEU A 31 -1.68 -0.43 3.71
C LEU A 31 -2.43 0.90 3.80
N GLN A 32 -2.96 1.26 4.97
CA GLN A 32 -3.60 2.55 5.18
C GLN A 32 -2.60 3.72 5.04
N GLU A 33 -1.36 3.53 5.49
CA GLU A 33 -0.32 4.54 5.38
C GLU A 33 0.21 4.61 3.93
N MET A 34 0.22 3.48 3.22
CA MET A 34 0.48 3.41 1.77
C MET A 34 -0.58 4.21 1.00
N GLU A 35 -1.84 4.07 1.38
CA GLU A 35 -2.95 4.84 0.83
C GLU A 35 -2.82 6.35 1.11
N SER A 36 -2.38 6.75 2.31
CA SER A 36 -2.14 8.16 2.64
C SER A 36 -0.99 8.72 1.80
N PHE A 37 0.11 7.98 1.70
CA PHE A 37 1.28 8.40 0.95
C PHE A 37 0.98 8.57 -0.55
N VAL A 38 0.27 7.63 -1.18
CA VAL A 38 -0.09 7.79 -2.60
C VAL A 38 -1.02 8.98 -2.82
N ALA A 39 -1.91 9.30 -1.86
CA ALA A 39 -2.75 10.49 -1.94
C ALA A 39 -1.92 11.78 -1.87
N ASP A 40 -0.89 11.84 -1.03
CA ASP A 40 0.03 12.98 -0.96
C ASP A 40 0.81 13.15 -2.28
N VAL A 41 1.22 12.04 -2.90
CA VAL A 41 1.90 12.03 -4.20
C VAL A 41 0.95 12.46 -5.33
N GLU A 42 -0.30 11.98 -5.35
CA GLU A 42 -1.32 12.41 -6.31
C GLU A 42 -1.68 13.89 -6.15
N ALA A 43 -1.71 14.43 -4.93
CA ALA A 43 -1.92 15.86 -4.73
C ALA A 43 -0.83 16.72 -5.39
N LEU A 44 0.40 16.21 -5.50
CA LEU A 44 1.44 16.88 -6.27
C LEU A 44 1.15 16.84 -7.78
N THR A 45 0.52 15.78 -8.29
CA THR A 45 0.21 15.68 -9.72
C THR A 45 -0.86 16.67 -10.15
N GLU A 46 -1.76 17.13 -9.26
CA GLU A 46 -2.76 18.14 -9.60
C GLU A 46 -2.15 19.52 -9.93
N ARG A 47 -0.88 19.74 -9.62
CA ARG A 47 -0.17 21.00 -9.85
C ARG A 47 0.32 21.11 -11.29
N GLU A 48 0.53 22.36 -11.74
CA GLU A 48 1.11 22.64 -13.07
C GLU A 48 2.62 22.34 -13.10
N SER A 49 3.32 22.68 -12.02
CA SER A 49 4.73 22.35 -11.80
C SER A 49 4.97 22.02 -10.32
N VAL A 50 5.96 21.18 -10.07
CA VAL A 50 6.35 20.74 -8.72
C VAL A 50 7.86 20.86 -8.57
N CYS A 51 8.32 21.48 -7.50
CA CYS A 51 9.76 21.56 -7.23
C CYS A 51 10.31 20.19 -6.85
N LEU A 52 11.53 19.88 -7.30
CA LEU A 52 12.18 18.61 -6.92
C LEU A 52 12.26 18.47 -5.40
N SER A 53 12.56 19.56 -4.69
CA SER A 53 12.61 19.61 -3.22
C SER A 53 11.26 19.29 -2.55
N GLU A 54 10.13 19.63 -3.17
CA GLU A 54 8.79 19.29 -2.66
C GLU A 54 8.47 17.81 -2.88
N MET A 55 8.86 17.26 -4.04
CA MET A 55 8.77 15.82 -4.28
C MET A 55 9.61 15.06 -3.26
N GLU A 56 10.88 15.43 -3.11
CA GLU A 56 11.80 14.81 -2.14
C GLU A 56 11.25 14.85 -0.71
N ALA A 57 10.61 15.95 -0.30
CA ALA A 57 9.99 16.06 1.02
C ALA A 57 8.85 15.05 1.21
N VAL A 58 7.95 14.91 0.23
CA VAL A 58 6.83 13.95 0.29
C VAL A 58 7.35 12.51 0.28
N PHE A 59 8.33 12.17 -0.57
CA PHE A 59 8.93 10.84 -0.61
C PHE A 59 9.67 10.50 0.70
N THR A 60 10.40 11.47 1.27
CA THR A 60 11.11 11.28 2.54
C THR A 60 10.13 11.03 3.68
N ASP A 61 9.13 11.89 3.85
CA ASP A 61 8.12 11.75 4.90
C ASP A 61 7.36 10.43 4.80
N GLY A 62 6.93 10.04 3.58
CA GLY A 62 6.31 8.75 3.33
C GLY A 62 7.21 7.58 3.72
N SER A 63 8.47 7.59 3.27
CA SER A 63 9.43 6.50 3.56
C SER A 63 9.73 6.37 5.07
N GLU A 64 9.84 7.49 5.79
CA GLU A 64 10.07 7.50 7.23
C GLU A 64 8.89 6.91 8.00
N LYS A 65 7.66 7.24 7.59
CA LYS A 65 6.43 6.65 8.15
C LYS A 65 6.38 5.14 7.94
N PHE A 66 6.66 4.66 6.73
CA PHE A 66 6.71 3.21 6.46
C PHE A 66 7.77 2.50 7.29
N MET A 67 8.97 3.07 7.38
CA MET A 67 10.04 2.47 8.16
C MET A 67 9.72 2.44 9.66
N ALA A 68 9.08 3.48 10.19
CA ALA A 68 8.65 3.52 11.59
C ALA A 68 7.60 2.45 11.88
N LEU A 69 6.60 2.32 11.01
CA LEU A 69 5.55 1.31 11.13
C LEU A 69 6.08 -0.11 10.98
N ALA A 70 6.94 -0.36 9.99
CA ALA A 70 7.54 -1.68 9.80
C ALA A 70 8.36 -2.13 11.03
N GLN A 71 9.01 -1.19 11.74
CA GLN A 71 9.72 -1.48 12.98
C GLN A 71 8.79 -1.70 14.16
N GLU A 72 7.70 -0.94 14.26
CA GLU A 72 6.70 -1.06 15.34
C GLU A 72 5.90 -2.35 15.24
N LEU A 73 5.61 -2.78 14.02
CA LEU A 73 4.68 -3.87 13.74
C LEU A 73 5.34 -5.26 13.68
N GLU A 74 6.67 -5.35 13.81
CA GLU A 74 7.46 -6.60 13.76
C GLU A 74 7.00 -7.56 12.65
N LEU A 75 6.61 -7.02 11.49
CA LEU A 75 6.03 -7.80 10.39
C LEU A 75 6.98 -8.94 10.00
N SER A 76 6.46 -10.16 9.99
CA SER A 76 7.24 -11.33 9.61
C SER A 76 7.12 -11.55 8.11
N ASP A 77 8.21 -11.97 7.45
CA ASP A 77 8.19 -12.37 6.02
C ASP A 77 7.23 -13.56 5.74
N SER A 78 6.63 -14.15 6.78
CA SER A 78 5.70 -15.28 6.68
C SER A 78 4.22 -14.91 6.70
N ASP A 79 3.88 -13.63 6.89
CA ASP A 79 2.47 -13.21 6.93
C ASP A 79 1.95 -13.03 5.49
N GLU A 80 1.20 -14.04 5.03
CA GLU A 80 0.55 -14.01 3.72
C GLU A 80 -0.59 -12.98 3.75
N LEU A 81 -0.50 -11.96 2.89
CA LEU A 81 -1.58 -10.98 2.73
C LEU A 81 -2.87 -11.69 2.32
N SER A 82 -4.00 -11.26 2.88
CA SER A 82 -5.30 -11.68 2.36
C SER A 82 -5.49 -11.20 0.92
N GLU A 83 -6.40 -11.83 0.16
CA GLU A 83 -6.73 -11.40 -1.20
C GLU A 83 -7.13 -9.91 -1.28
N GLU A 84 -7.80 -9.39 -0.26
CA GLU A 84 -8.18 -7.97 -0.17
C GLU A 84 -6.96 -7.06 0.04
N GLN A 85 -6.07 -7.44 0.95
CA GLN A 85 -4.83 -6.70 1.22
C GLN A 85 -3.89 -6.72 0.02
N GLN A 86 -3.79 -7.85 -0.66
CA GLN A 86 -3.04 -8.00 -1.91
C GLN A 86 -3.61 -7.07 -3.00
N ALA A 87 -4.93 -7.03 -3.18
CA ALA A 87 -5.56 -6.13 -4.15
C ALA A 87 -5.34 -4.65 -3.83
N ARG A 88 -5.32 -4.27 -2.54
CA ARG A 88 -4.99 -2.90 -2.10
C ARG A 88 -3.54 -2.54 -2.40
N LEU A 89 -2.60 -3.47 -2.16
CA LEU A 89 -1.19 -3.30 -2.50
C LEU A 89 -1.00 -3.11 -4.01
N GLU A 90 -1.62 -3.95 -4.83
CA GLU A 90 -1.56 -3.82 -6.30
C GLU A 90 -2.14 -2.48 -6.79
N ALA A 91 -3.25 -2.03 -6.20
CA ALA A 91 -3.83 -0.73 -6.52
C ALA A 91 -2.90 0.43 -6.12
N PHE A 92 -2.23 0.33 -4.97
CA PHE A 92 -1.21 1.30 -4.56
C PHE A 92 -0.05 1.35 -5.56
N GLU A 93 0.51 0.20 -5.95
CA GLU A 93 1.64 0.14 -6.89
C GLU A 93 1.27 0.76 -8.24
N GLN A 94 0.08 0.46 -8.75
CA GLN A 94 -0.42 1.05 -9.99
C GLN A 94 -0.53 2.58 -9.89
N ARG A 95 -1.17 3.09 -8.84
CA ARG A 95 -1.37 4.54 -8.64
C ARG A 95 -0.04 5.28 -8.46
N MET A 96 0.89 4.72 -7.70
CA MET A 96 2.24 5.27 -7.56
C MET A 96 2.99 5.34 -8.89
N MET A 97 2.85 4.31 -9.74
CA MET A 97 3.45 4.32 -11.08
C MET A 97 2.86 5.42 -11.96
N GLU A 98 1.53 5.53 -12.00
CA GLU A 98 0.82 6.55 -12.78
C GLU A 98 1.20 7.96 -12.31
N ALA A 99 1.17 8.21 -11.01
CA ALA A 99 1.54 9.50 -10.42
C ALA A 99 3.03 9.83 -10.67
N GLY A 100 3.92 8.84 -10.57
CA GLY A 100 5.35 9.02 -10.84
C GLY A 100 5.64 9.45 -12.28
N ILE A 101 4.94 8.88 -13.26
CA ILE A 101 5.05 9.28 -14.68
C ILE A 101 4.61 10.74 -14.87
N GLU A 102 3.53 11.15 -14.21
CA GLU A 102 3.01 12.51 -14.31
C GLU A 102 3.94 13.52 -13.62
N LEU A 103 4.43 13.22 -12.42
CA LEU A 103 5.38 14.08 -11.70
C LEU A 103 6.68 14.27 -12.47
N GLN A 104 7.18 13.24 -13.15
CA GLN A 104 8.39 13.38 -13.97
C GLN A 104 8.24 14.43 -15.07
N GLN A 105 7.03 14.61 -15.62
CA GLN A 105 6.76 15.62 -16.64
C GLN A 105 6.61 17.03 -16.07
N LYS A 106 6.28 17.12 -14.77
CA LYS A 106 5.97 18.37 -14.05
C LYS A 106 7.10 18.85 -13.14
N ALA A 107 8.15 18.05 -12.96
CA ALA A 107 9.28 18.35 -12.11
C ALA A 107 10.06 19.56 -12.63
N ASP A 108 10.18 20.60 -11.80
CA ASP A 108 11.10 21.72 -12.00
C ASP A 108 12.36 21.52 -11.16
N TYR A 109 13.50 21.45 -11.84
CA TYR A 109 14.83 21.25 -11.25
C TYR A 109 15.53 22.57 -10.89
N ASN A 110 14.90 23.71 -11.17
CA ASN A 110 15.48 25.03 -10.92
C ASN A 110 14.92 25.68 -9.63
N CYS A 111 14.10 24.92 -8.91
CA CYS A 111 13.78 25.05 -7.51
C CYS A 111 14.12 23.73 -6.79
#